data_AF-A0A965WS21-F1
#
_entry.id   AF-A0A965WS21-F1
#
_cell.length_a   1.000
_cell.length_b   1.000
_cell.length_c   1.000
_cell.angle_alpha   90.00
_cell.angle_beta   90.00
_cell.angle_gamma   90.00
#
_symmetry.space_group_name_H-M   'P 1'
#
loop_
_entity.id
_entity.type
_entity.pdbx_description
1 polymer ?
#
loop_
_entity_poly.entity_id
_entity_poly.type
_entity_poly.pdbx_seq_one_letter_code
_entity_poly.pdbx_strand_id
1 'polypeptide(L)'
;MKISIKEDPSADETEVIIVCRKVTIELEKIIANLSLIDNTVAGNKDGETHFIPLKDIFYFESVDGKIFFYTEKKSFECQTKLYQLEENLESTQ
;
A
#
# COMPACT_ATOMS: atom_id res chain seq x y z
N MET A 1 2.61 20.61 -8.08
CA MET A 1 2.16 19.90 -6.87
C MET A 1 1.85 20.94 -5.80
N LYS A 2 0.66 20.88 -5.19
CA LYS A 2 0.26 21.73 -4.05
C LYS A 2 -0.02 20.78 -2.89
N ILE A 3 0.67 20.97 -1.78
CA ILE A 3 0.50 20.15 -0.56
C ILE A 3 -0.37 20.97 0.41
N SER A 4 -1.37 20.35 1.02
CA SER A 4 -2.25 20.98 2.02
C SER A 4 -2.37 20.03 3.20
N ILE A 5 -2.19 20.56 4.41
CA ILE A 5 -2.32 19.82 5.67
C ILE A 5 -3.52 20.40 6.40
N LYS A 6 -4.43 19.54 6.84
CA LYS A 6 -5.58 19.90 7.67
C LYS A 6 -5.46 19.14 8.98
N GLU A 7 -5.36 19.88 10.07
CA GLU A 7 -5.47 19.31 11.42
C GLU A 7 -6.95 19.30 11.84
N ASP A 8 -7.45 18.14 12.25
CA ASP A 8 -8.84 17.96 12.67
C ASP A 8 -8.85 17.15 13.98
N PRO A 9 -9.19 17.78 15.13
CA PRO A 9 -9.22 17.09 16.42
C PRO A 9 -10.25 15.95 16.50
N SER A 10 -11.17 15.86 15.54
CA SER A 10 -12.16 14.79 15.45
C SER A 10 -11.72 13.60 14.61
N ALA A 11 -10.53 13.65 14.01
CA ALA A 11 -9.98 12.54 13.25
C ALA A 11 -9.51 11.41 14.20
N ASP A 12 -10.03 10.20 13.98
CA ASP A 12 -9.65 9.02 14.76
C ASP A 12 -8.24 8.51 14.42
N GLU A 13 -7.76 8.80 13.20
CA GLU A 13 -6.45 8.40 12.69
C GLU A 13 -5.90 9.39 11.64
N THR A 14 -4.62 9.25 11.30
CA THR A 14 -3.99 10.03 10.23
C THR A 14 -4.45 9.52 8.87
N GLU A 15 -5.17 10.35 8.11
CA GLU A 15 -5.60 10.03 6.75
C GLU A 15 -4.80 10.83 5.70
N VAL A 16 -4.41 10.17 4.61
CA VAL A 16 -3.74 10.81 3.47
C VAL A 16 -4.62 10.72 2.21
N ILE A 17 -5.19 11.86 1.80
CA ILE A 17 -6.01 11.96 0.59
C ILE A 17 -5.20 12.57 -0.57
N ILE A 18 -5.05 11.81 -1.66
CA ILE A 18 -4.33 12.24 -2.87
C ILE A 18 -5.34 12.51 -4.00
N VAL A 19 -5.55 13.79 -4.33
CA VAL A 19 -6.42 14.21 -5.45
C VAL A 19 -5.58 14.60 -6.66
N CYS A 20 -5.78 13.90 -7.78
CA CYS A 20 -5.04 14.18 -9.02
C CYS A 20 -5.91 13.96 -10.27
N ARG A 21 -5.54 14.58 -11.41
CA ARG A 21 -6.22 14.36 -12.70
C ARG A 21 -5.91 12.99 -13.29
N LYS A 22 -4.69 12.50 -13.06
CA LYS A 22 -4.18 11.20 -13.51
C LYS A 22 -3.04 10.80 -12.60
N VAL A 23 -2.95 9.50 -12.29
CA VAL A 23 -1.79 8.93 -11.61
C VAL A 23 -0.58 9.01 -12.54
N THR A 24 0.49 9.67 -12.08
CA THR A 24 1.77 9.79 -12.78
C THR A 24 2.84 8.95 -12.08
N ILE A 25 3.94 8.65 -12.76
CA ILE A 25 5.09 7.92 -12.19
C ILE A 25 5.63 8.62 -10.94
N GLU A 26 5.61 9.95 -10.90
CA GLU A 26 6.02 10.73 -9.72
C GLU A 26 5.06 10.51 -8.55
N LEU A 27 3.76 10.40 -8.82
CA LEU A 27 2.75 10.14 -7.81
C LEU A 27 2.83 8.70 -7.27
N GLU A 28 3.12 7.73 -8.14
CA GLU A 28 3.40 6.35 -7.73
C GLU A 28 4.56 6.27 -6.73
N LYS A 29 5.62 7.07 -6.94
CA LYS A 29 6.73 7.16 -5.97
C LYS A 29 6.30 7.73 -4.63
N ILE A 30 5.43 8.75 -4.61
CA ILE A 30 4.91 9.32 -3.36
C ILE A 30 4.08 8.28 -2.61
N ILE A 31 3.18 7.59 -3.32
CA ILE A 31 2.35 6.52 -2.77
C ILE A 31 3.21 5.39 -2.19
N ALA A 32 4.24 4.97 -2.92
CA ALA A 32 5.17 3.94 -2.45
C ALA A 32 5.86 4.36 -1.14
N ASN A 33 6.36 5.60 -1.05
CA ASN A 33 7.00 6.08 0.19
C ASN A 33 6.04 6.15 1.37
N LEU A 34 4.77 6.54 1.15
CA LEU A 34 3.76 6.54 2.22
C LEU A 34 3.47 5.12 2.73
N SER A 35 3.45 4.13 1.83
CA SER A 35 3.22 2.72 2.18
C SER A 35 4.31 2.16 3.09
N LEU A 36 5.56 2.61 2.91
CA LEU A 36 6.71 2.23 3.74
C LEU A 36 6.59 2.72 5.18
N ILE A 37 5.97 3.89 5.39
CA ILE A 37 5.85 4.51 6.72
C ILE A 37 4.85 3.73 7.59
N ASP A 38 3.77 3.24 7.00
CA ASP A 38 2.68 2.57 7.72
C ASP A 38 2.80 1.03 7.77
N ASN A 39 3.91 0.44 7.30
CA ASN A 39 4.05 -1.02 7.21
C ASN A 39 2.87 -1.70 6.50
N THR A 40 2.42 -1.10 5.39
CA THR A 40 1.28 -1.58 4.60
C THR A 40 1.75 -2.13 3.25
N VAL A 41 0.96 -3.05 2.70
CA VAL A 41 1.15 -3.61 1.35
C VAL A 41 0.00 -3.15 0.47
N ALA A 42 0.34 -2.63 -0.70
CA ALA A 42 -0.64 -2.24 -1.71
C ALA A 42 -1.20 -3.48 -2.42
N GLY A 43 -2.52 -3.66 -2.34
CA GLY A 43 -3.26 -4.73 -3.00
C GLY A 43 -4.37 -4.20 -3.90
N ASN A 44 -4.47 -4.73 -5.11
CA ASN A 44 -5.60 -4.50 -5.98
C ASN A 44 -6.73 -5.48 -5.67
N LYS A 45 -7.95 -4.96 -5.56
CA LYS A 45 -9.17 -5.77 -5.55
C LYS A 45 -10.23 -5.03 -6.36
N ASP A 46 -10.84 -5.72 -7.32
CA ASP A 46 -11.93 -5.18 -8.15
C ASP A 46 -11.60 -3.83 -8.85
N GLY A 47 -10.31 -3.60 -9.16
CA GLY A 47 -9.83 -2.37 -9.79
C GLY A 47 -9.44 -1.26 -8.81
N GLU A 48 -9.65 -1.44 -7.51
CA GLU A 48 -9.30 -0.48 -6.46
C GLU A 48 -8.02 -0.89 -5.74
N THR A 49 -7.18 0.08 -5.38
CA THR A 49 -5.96 -0.13 -4.58
C THR A 49 -6.28 0.06 -3.10
N HIS A 50 -5.92 -0.93 -2.29
CA HIS A 50 -6.05 -0.93 -0.83
C HIS A 50 -4.67 -1.08 -0.19
N PHE A 51 -4.40 -0.31 0.86
CA PHE A 51 -3.20 -0.45 1.68
C PHE A 51 -3.55 -1.30 2.90
N ILE A 52 -2.99 -2.51 2.96
CA ILE A 52 -3.31 -3.48 4.00
C ILE A 52 -2.13 -3.59 4.96
N PRO A 53 -2.31 -3.40 6.28
CA PRO A 53 -1.23 -3.56 7.25
C PRO A 53 -0.61 -4.95 7.17
N LEU A 54 0.72 -5.04 7.21
CA LEU A 54 1.46 -6.32 7.16
C LEU A 54 0.98 -7.30 8.24
N LYS A 55 0.63 -6.81 9.43
CA LYS A 55 0.10 -7.62 10.54
C LYS A 55 -1.21 -8.36 10.22
N ASP A 56 -1.98 -7.85 9.25
CA ASP A 56 -3.28 -8.40 8.86
C ASP A 56 -3.15 -9.37 7.67
N ILE A 57 -1.93 -9.56 7.15
CA ILE A 57 -1.60 -10.47 6.05
C ILE A 57 -1.08 -11.79 6.61
N PHE A 58 -1.76 -12.89 6.27
CA PHE A 58 -1.39 -14.23 6.76
C PHE A 58 -0.30 -14.88 5.91
N TYR A 59 -0.38 -14.75 4.59
CA TYR A 59 0.60 -15.28 3.66
C TYR A 59 0.49 -14.62 2.28
N PHE A 60 1.56 -14.78 1.50
CA PHE A 60 1.63 -14.44 0.09
C PHE A 60 1.62 -15.72 -0.75
N GLU A 61 1.02 -15.67 -1.93
CA GLU A 61 0.98 -16.77 -2.91
C GLU A 61 1.36 -16.24 -4.29
N SER A 62 2.05 -17.06 -5.08
CA SER A 62 2.33 -16.76 -6.48
C SER A 62 1.48 -17.65 -7.37
N VAL A 63 0.67 -17.04 -8.24
CA VAL A 63 -0.20 -17.72 -9.21
C VAL A 63 0.04 -17.09 -10.58
N ASP A 64 0.46 -17.89 -11.56
CA ASP A 64 0.70 -17.46 -12.94
C ASP A 64 1.58 -16.21 -13.08
N GLY A 65 2.63 -16.09 -12.25
CA GLY A 65 3.58 -14.98 -12.28
C GLY A 65 3.06 -13.68 -11.63
N LYS A 66 1.89 -13.73 -10.98
CA LYS A 66 1.35 -12.67 -10.15
C LYS A 66 1.42 -13.07 -8.68
N ILE A 67 1.63 -12.08 -7.82
CA ILE A 67 1.64 -12.27 -6.37
C ILE A 67 0.28 -11.88 -5.83
N PHE A 68 -0.24 -12.68 -4.92
CA PHE A 68 -1.44 -12.41 -4.16
C PHE A 68 -1.11 -12.44 -2.68
N PHE A 69 -1.88 -11.71 -1.87
CA PHE A 69 -1.80 -11.82 -0.43
C PHE A 69 -3.19 -11.93 0.18
N TYR A 70 -3.25 -12.63 1.31
CA TYR A 70 -4.51 -13.06 1.91
C TYR A 70 -4.62 -12.53 3.33
N THR A 71 -5.73 -11.85 3.59
CA THR A 71 -6.20 -11.52 4.94
C THR A 71 -7.24 -12.54 5.38
N GLU A 72 -7.81 -12.37 6.58
CA GLU A 72 -8.79 -13.30 7.14
C GLU A 72 -10.00 -13.50 6.21
N LYS A 73 -10.40 -12.44 5.48
CA LYS A 73 -11.65 -12.40 4.72
C LYS A 73 -11.48 -12.11 3.23
N LYS A 74 -10.32 -11.62 2.81
CA LYS A 74 -10.13 -11.09 1.45
C LYS A 74 -8.78 -11.51 0.89
N SER A 75 -8.74 -11.70 -0.42
CA SER A 75 -7.53 -11.76 -1.23
C SER A 75 -7.38 -10.49 -2.08
N PHE A 76 -6.12 -10.16 -2.36
CA PHE A 76 -5.71 -9.01 -3.15
C PHE A 76 -4.57 -9.40 -4.09
N GLU A 77 -4.55 -8.85 -5.31
CA GLU A 77 -3.39 -8.93 -6.20
C GLU A 77 -2.35 -7.90 -5.72
N CYS A 78 -1.16 -8.35 -5.34
CA CYS A 78 -0.11 -7.46 -4.88
C CYS A 78 0.35 -6.55 -6.02
N GLN A 79 0.30 -5.23 -5.79
CA GLN A 79 0.78 -4.25 -6.78
C GLN A 79 2.27 -3.94 -6.62
N THR A 80 2.85 -4.32 -5.49
CA THR A 80 4.28 -4.14 -5.19
C THR A 80 5.09 -5.29 -5.81
N LYS A 81 6.21 -4.97 -6.45
CA LYS A 81 7.10 -6.02 -7.00
C LYS A 81 7.82 -6.73 -5.85
N LEU A 82 8.03 -8.06 -5.97
CA LEU A 82 8.70 -8.91 -4.96
C LEU A 82 9.99 -8.32 -4.39
N TYR A 83 10.86 -7.74 -5.22
CA TYR A 83 12.12 -7.14 -4.73
C TYR A 83 11.92 -5.95 -3.79
N GLN A 84 10.82 -5.20 -3.94
CA GLN A 84 10.49 -4.10 -3.04
C GLN A 84 9.95 -4.61 -1.70
N LEU A 85 9.26 -5.75 -1.69
CA LEU A 85 8.85 -6.43 -0.45
C LEU A 85 10.06 -6.98 0.31
N GLU A 86 11.05 -7.55 -0.39
CA GLU A 86 12.28 -8.07 0.20
C GLU A 86 13.14 -6.96 0.81
N GLU A 87 13.35 -5.84 0.09
CA GLU A 87 14.06 -4.66 0.63
C GLU A 87 13.39 -4.08 1.89
N ASN A 88 12.06 -4.19 2.01
CA ASN A 88 11.31 -3.72 3.18
C ASN A 88 11.42 -4.64 4.41
N LEU A 89 11.77 -5.92 4.22
CA LEU A 89 11.87 -6.91 5.29
C LEU A 89 13.30 -7.09 5.79
N GLU A 90 14.31 -6.76 4.99
CA GLU A 90 15.73 -6.83 5.40
C GLU A 90 16.11 -5.79 6.48
N SER A 91 15.37 -4.69 6.63
CA SER A 91 15.65 -3.67 7.66
C SER A 91 15.18 -4.03 9.09
N THR A 92 14.78 -5.28 9.33
CA THR A 92 14.35 -5.77 10.67
C THR A 92 15.36 -6.73 11.32
N GLN A 93 16.66 -6.60 11.00
CA GLN A 93 17.74 -7.27 11.77
C GLN A 93 18.37 -6.34 12.80
#